data_AF-A0A538HKV6-F1
#
_entry.id   AF-A0A538HKV6-F1
#
_cell.length_a   1.000
_cell.length_b   1.000
_cell.length_c   1.000
_cell.angle_alpha   90.00
_cell.angle_beta   90.00
_cell.angle_gamma   90.00
#
_symmetry.space_group_name_H-M   'P 1'
#
loop_
_entity.id
_entity.type
_entity.pdbx_description
1 polymer ?
#
loop_
_entity_poly.entity_id
_entity_poly.type
_entity_poly.pdbx_seq_one_letter_code
_entity_poly.pdbx_strand_id
1 'polypeptide(L)'
;MTATNEAPSGTEPVTMMDFFMHLDYREPLAPVMVHYAETLEDGRIIGHRCPQCGLVYVPPRGYCPICVVETGDADELTLADTGVVTNYTIITPVQYYGQQETEPFAKASVLLDGGGILSLQDIVDCPVEQV
;
A
#
# COMPACT_ATOMS: atom_id res chain seq x y z
N MET A 1 -4.53 40.62 -36.93
CA MET A 1 -5.86 40.04 -36.63
C MET A 1 -5.70 39.15 -35.41
N THR A 2 -6.05 39.68 -34.24
CA THR A 2 -5.93 38.99 -32.96
C THR A 2 -7.24 38.22 -32.75
N ALA A 3 -7.19 36.89 -32.70
CA ALA A 3 -8.36 36.08 -32.40
C ALA A 3 -8.68 36.22 -30.91
N THR A 4 -9.83 36.84 -30.61
CA THR A 4 -10.42 36.87 -29.28
C THR A 4 -10.87 35.44 -28.92
N ASN A 5 -10.23 34.84 -27.92
CA ASN A 5 -10.68 33.60 -27.30
C ASN A 5 -11.77 33.96 -26.28
N GLU A 6 -13.02 34.11 -26.72
CA GLU A 6 -14.17 34.19 -25.82
C GLU A 6 -14.53 32.78 -25.36
N ALA A 7 -14.36 32.52 -24.05
CA ALA A 7 -14.96 31.36 -23.41
C ALA A 7 -16.49 31.44 -23.58
N PRO A 8 -17.19 30.33 -23.89
CA PRO A 8 -18.64 30.37 -24.04
C PRO A 8 -19.27 30.88 -22.74
N SER A 9 -20.15 31.89 -22.87
CA SER A 9 -20.96 32.41 -21.77
C SER A 9 -22.00 31.35 -21.39
N GLY A 10 -21.60 30.39 -20.55
CA GLY A 10 -22.43 29.26 -20.15
C GLY A 10 -23.56 29.70 -19.22
N THR A 11 -24.67 30.15 -19.79
CA THR A 11 -25.90 30.50 -19.05
C THR A 11 -26.90 29.33 -18.97
N GLU A 12 -26.63 28.22 -19.66
CA GLU A 12 -27.45 27.02 -19.60
C GLU A 12 -27.07 26.15 -18.39
N PRO A 13 -28.05 25.59 -17.66
CA PRO A 13 -27.77 24.71 -16.53
C PRO A 13 -26.96 23.48 -16.97
N VAL A 14 -25.82 23.25 -16.32
CA VAL A 14 -25.06 22.01 -16.49
C VAL A 14 -25.96 20.84 -16.12
N THR A 15 -26.11 19.88 -17.04
CA THR A 15 -26.90 18.67 -16.83
C THR A 15 -25.96 17.52 -16.51
N MET A 16 -26.14 16.85 -15.37
CA MET A 16 -25.37 15.66 -15.01
C MET A 16 -26.03 14.41 -15.58
N MET A 17 -25.24 13.45 -16.04
CA MET A 17 -25.70 12.12 -16.44
C MET A 17 -24.91 11.07 -15.67
N ASP A 18 -25.61 10.13 -15.06
CA ASP A 18 -24.98 8.98 -14.42
C ASP A 18 -24.57 7.97 -15.51
N PHE A 19 -23.27 7.68 -15.60
CA PHE A 19 -22.73 6.64 -16.46
C PHE A 19 -21.94 5.63 -15.63
N PHE A 20 -22.59 4.50 -15.30
CA PHE A 20 -21.97 3.43 -14.53
C PHE A 20 -21.04 2.61 -15.44
N MET A 21 -19.73 2.81 -15.28
CA MET A 21 -18.70 1.97 -15.92
C MET A 21 -18.43 0.75 -15.04
N HIS A 22 -18.49 -0.43 -15.64
CA HIS A 22 -18.08 -1.69 -15.00
C HIS A 22 -16.90 -2.27 -15.78
N LEU A 23 -15.85 -2.67 -15.05
CA LEU A 23 -14.66 -3.29 -15.60
C LEU A 23 -14.34 -4.55 -14.80
N ASP A 24 -14.43 -5.70 -15.45
CA ASP A 24 -13.88 -6.94 -14.94
C ASP A 24 -12.40 -7.02 -15.31
N TYR A 25 -11.53 -7.11 -14.31
CA TYR A 25 -10.12 -7.39 -14.51
C TYR A 25 -9.65 -8.48 -13.55
N ARG A 26 -8.62 -9.22 -13.97
CA ARG A 26 -7.98 -10.25 -13.15
C ARG A 26 -6.52 -9.85 -12.98
N GLU A 27 -6.13 -9.56 -11.74
CA GLU A 27 -4.76 -9.30 -11.36
C GLU A 27 -4.13 -10.62 -10.88
N PRO A 28 -3.27 -11.28 -11.69
CA PRO A 28 -2.58 -12.47 -11.23
C PRO A 28 -1.51 -12.09 -10.21
N LEU A 29 -1.57 -12.68 -9.01
CA LEU A 29 -0.51 -12.52 -8.02
C LEU A 29 0.76 -13.26 -8.49
N ALA A 30 1.91 -12.62 -8.34
CA ALA A 30 3.20 -13.27 -8.55
C ALA A 30 3.37 -14.44 -7.55
N PRO A 31 4.05 -15.54 -7.92
CA PRO A 31 4.22 -16.71 -7.03
C PRO A 31 4.78 -16.35 -5.64
N VAL A 32 5.72 -15.41 -5.57
CA VAL A 32 6.31 -14.93 -4.30
C VAL A 32 5.27 -14.24 -3.41
N MET A 33 4.29 -13.54 -3.99
CA MET A 33 3.20 -12.91 -3.24
C MET A 33 2.14 -13.92 -2.80
N VAL A 34 1.90 -14.96 -3.61
CA VAL A 34 1.04 -16.10 -3.21
C VAL A 34 1.65 -16.78 -1.99
N HIS A 35 2.95 -17.10 -2.05
CA HIS A 35 3.64 -17.71 -0.91
C HIS A 35 3.62 -16.82 0.34
N TYR A 36 3.87 -15.51 0.18
CA TYR A 36 3.77 -14.57 1.29
C TYR A 36 2.37 -14.58 1.93
N ALA A 37 1.31 -14.59 1.13
CA ALA A 37 -0.06 -14.68 1.64
C ALA A 37 -0.33 -15.97 2.41
N GLU A 38 0.09 -17.13 1.88
CA GLU A 38 -0.03 -18.43 2.56
C GLU A 38 0.70 -18.43 3.91
N THR A 39 1.91 -17.88 3.98
CA THR A 39 2.65 -17.79 5.25
C THR A 39 2.02 -16.82 6.25
N LEU A 40 1.41 -15.73 5.77
CA LEU A 40 0.67 -14.80 6.63
C LEU A 40 -0.59 -15.45 7.22
N GLU A 41 -1.28 -16.31 6.47
CA GLU A 41 -2.40 -17.10 7.00
C GLU A 41 -1.95 -18.04 8.13
N ASP A 42 -0.71 -18.53 8.08
CA ASP A 42 -0.07 -19.28 9.17
C ASP A 42 0.42 -18.39 10.34
N GLY A 43 0.22 -17.08 10.27
CA GLY A 43 0.72 -16.12 11.28
C GLY A 43 2.23 -15.87 11.21
N ARG A 44 2.86 -16.11 10.07
CA ARG A 44 4.31 -15.90 9.85
C ARG A 44 4.54 -14.76 8.87
N ILE A 45 5.39 -13.81 9.26
CA ILE A 45 5.86 -12.75 8.37
C ILE A 45 7.19 -13.19 7.78
N ILE A 46 7.27 -13.33 6.46
CA ILE A 46 8.53 -13.63 5.76
C ILE A 46 9.00 -12.43 4.93
N GLY A 47 10.29 -12.40 4.64
CA GLY A 47 10.89 -11.48 3.68
C GLY A 47 12.07 -12.13 2.97
N HIS A 48 12.64 -11.45 1.97
CA HIS A 48 13.89 -11.87 1.33
C HIS A 48 15.03 -10.92 1.70
N ARG A 49 16.20 -11.47 2.04
CA ARG A 49 17.43 -10.72 2.27
C ARG A 49 18.31 -10.78 1.02
N CYS A 50 18.65 -9.62 0.46
CA CYS A 50 19.57 -9.57 -0.67
C CYS A 50 20.95 -10.14 -0.29
N PRO A 51 21.49 -11.13 -1.01
CA PRO A 51 22.78 -11.74 -0.69
C PRO A 51 23.97 -10.79 -0.93
N GLN A 52 23.79 -9.73 -1.72
CA GLN A 52 24.85 -8.78 -2.05
C GLN A 52 24.92 -7.57 -1.10
N CYS A 53 23.78 -6.95 -0.78
CA CYS A 53 23.75 -5.75 0.08
C CYS A 53 23.18 -5.98 1.48
N GLY A 54 22.60 -7.16 1.75
CA GLY A 54 22.04 -7.51 3.05
C GLY A 54 20.71 -6.82 3.38
N LEU A 55 20.14 -6.00 2.49
CA LEU A 55 18.84 -5.37 2.68
C LEU A 55 17.73 -6.42 2.69
N VAL A 56 16.76 -6.24 3.58
CA VAL A 56 15.60 -7.12 3.74
C VAL A 56 14.35 -6.43 3.17
N TYR A 57 13.56 -7.17 2.39
CA TYR A 57 12.31 -6.69 1.82
C TYR A 57 11.13 -7.53 2.31
N VAL A 58 10.09 -6.82 2.78
CA VAL A 58 8.80 -7.35 3.20
C VAL A 58 7.69 -6.46 2.62
N PRO A 59 6.70 -7.01 1.90
CA PRO A 59 6.66 -8.36 1.35
C PRO A 59 7.89 -8.69 0.48
N PRO A 60 8.26 -9.97 0.33
CA PRO A 60 9.32 -10.38 -0.57
C PRO A 60 8.97 -10.03 -2.03
N ARG A 61 9.98 -9.58 -2.79
CA ARG A 61 9.80 -9.08 -4.17
C ARG A 61 10.27 -10.05 -5.25
N GLY A 62 11.00 -11.10 -4.89
CA GLY A 62 11.70 -11.98 -5.84
C GLY A 62 12.99 -11.39 -6.41
N TYR A 63 13.35 -10.15 -6.07
CA TYR A 63 14.61 -9.52 -6.48
C TYR A 63 14.96 -8.31 -5.58
N CYS A 64 16.22 -7.91 -5.60
CA CYS A 64 16.69 -6.66 -5.01
C CYS A 64 16.67 -5.53 -6.05
N PRO A 65 15.88 -4.45 -5.86
CA PRO A 65 15.82 -3.32 -6.80
C PRO A 65 17.10 -2.46 -6.82
N ILE A 66 17.95 -2.55 -5.79
CA ILE A 66 19.19 -1.78 -5.70
C ILE A 66 20.34 -2.52 -6.40
N CYS A 67 20.52 -3.81 -6.11
CA CYS A 67 21.60 -4.61 -6.68
C CYS A 67 21.23 -5.25 -8.03
N VAL A 68 19.95 -5.26 -8.38
CA VAL A 68 19.42 -5.87 -9.62
C VAL A 68 19.78 -7.36 -9.70
N VAL A 69 19.59 -8.07 -8.59
CA VAL A 69 19.79 -9.52 -8.48
C VAL A 69 18.50 -10.20 -8.02
N GLU A 70 18.25 -11.40 -8.51
CA GLU A 70 17.12 -12.24 -8.09
C GLU A 70 17.28 -12.65 -6.62
N THR A 71 16.16 -12.79 -5.90
CA THR A 71 16.11 -13.36 -4.56
C THR A 71 15.01 -14.42 -4.50
N GLY A 72 15.27 -15.55 -3.88
CA GLY A 72 14.32 -16.67 -3.81
C GLY A 72 14.31 -17.34 -2.44
N ASP A 73 13.83 -18.59 -2.40
CA ASP A 73 13.66 -19.38 -1.16
C ASP A 73 14.94 -19.47 -0.30
N ALA A 74 16.12 -19.48 -0.94
CA ALA A 74 17.40 -19.52 -0.23
C ALA A 74 17.75 -18.21 0.52
N ASP A 75 17.11 -17.11 0.13
CA ASP A 75 17.27 -15.77 0.70
C ASP A 75 16.15 -15.42 1.69
N GLU A 76 15.19 -16.33 1.87
CA GLU A 76 14.04 -16.14 2.74
C GLU A 76 14.44 -16.15 4.22
N LEU A 77 13.77 -15.30 5.00
CA LEU A 77 13.83 -15.31 6.44
C LEU A 77 12.47 -15.00 7.05
N THR A 78 12.16 -15.68 8.15
CA THR A 78 11.07 -15.28 9.05
C THR A 78 11.47 -14.03 9.82
N LEU A 79 10.60 -13.02 9.80
CA LEU A 79 10.76 -11.77 10.52
C LEU A 79 9.97 -11.83 11.84
N ALA A 80 10.37 -10.98 12.79
CA ALA A 80 9.61 -10.81 14.01
C ALA A 80 8.25 -10.14 13.72
N ASP A 81 7.28 -10.39 14.59
CA ASP A 81 6.01 -9.65 14.68
C ASP A 81 6.14 -8.37 15.52
N THR A 82 7.36 -8.04 15.95
CA THR A 82 7.70 -6.81 16.68
C THR A 82 8.55 -5.88 15.83
N GLY A 83 8.48 -4.59 16.15
CA GLY A 83 9.26 -3.57 15.47
C GLY A 83 9.02 -2.17 16.01
N VAL A 84 9.56 -1.19 15.30
CA VAL A 84 9.48 0.23 15.65
C VAL A 84 8.67 0.98 14.60
N VAL A 85 7.67 1.74 15.05
CA VAL A 85 6.95 2.68 14.17
C VAL A 85 7.92 3.78 13.73
N THR A 86 8.16 3.88 12.43
CA THR A 86 9.08 4.87 11.84
C THR A 86 8.38 6.13 11.36
N ASN A 87 7.11 6.00 10.96
CA ASN A 87 6.23 7.10 10.62
C ASN A 87 4.77 6.64 10.76
N TYR A 88 3.88 7.61 10.88
CA TYR A 88 2.44 7.38 10.87
C TYR A 88 1.69 8.55 10.25
N THR A 89 0.42 8.35 9.96
CA THR A 89 -0.49 9.38 9.50
C THR A 89 -1.87 9.12 10.09
N ILE A 90 -2.44 10.15 10.71
CA ILE A 90 -3.85 10.18 11.08
C ILE A 90 -4.63 10.69 9.86
N ILE A 91 -5.54 9.86 9.38
CA ILE A 91 -6.38 10.12 8.22
C ILE A 91 -7.74 10.54 8.74
N THR A 92 -8.15 11.76 8.42
CA THR A 92 -9.51 12.27 8.68
C THR A 92 -10.30 12.21 7.38
N PRO A 93 -11.21 11.24 7.21
CA PRO A 93 -11.92 11.04 5.94
C PRO A 93 -12.78 12.24 5.54
N VAL A 94 -12.71 12.62 4.25
CA VAL A 94 -13.70 13.50 3.62
C VAL A 94 -14.59 12.62 2.75
N GLN A 95 -15.89 12.65 3.00
CA GLN A 95 -16.85 11.72 2.39
C GLN A 95 -16.88 11.81 0.87
N TYR A 96 -16.73 10.66 0.22
CA TYR A 96 -16.96 10.47 -1.22
C TYR A 96 -17.71 9.16 -1.48
N TYR A 97 -18.23 9.01 -2.69
CA TYR A 97 -19.09 7.88 -3.05
C TYR A 97 -18.37 6.54 -2.87
N GLY A 98 -18.98 5.65 -2.07
CA GLY A 98 -18.48 4.30 -1.81
C GLY A 98 -17.49 4.17 -0.65
N GLN A 99 -17.10 5.27 0.00
CA GLN A 99 -16.24 5.23 1.18
C GLN A 99 -17.01 4.68 2.39
N GLN A 100 -16.41 3.74 3.12
CA GLN A 100 -16.97 3.16 4.35
C GLN A 100 -16.38 3.81 5.62
N GLU A 101 -15.12 4.24 5.57
CA GLU A 101 -14.46 4.88 6.71
C GLU A 101 -15.01 6.29 6.94
N THR A 102 -15.66 6.51 8.09
CA THR A 102 -16.28 7.79 8.47
C THR A 102 -15.58 8.47 9.65
N GLU A 103 -14.83 7.72 10.44
CA GLU A 103 -14.11 8.20 11.63
C GLU A 103 -12.61 8.35 11.33
N PRO A 104 -11.87 9.20 12.05
CA PRO A 104 -10.42 9.26 11.93
C PRO A 104 -9.75 7.91 12.27
N PHE A 105 -8.76 7.51 11.49
CA PHE A 105 -7.97 6.29 11.72
C PHE A 105 -6.50 6.53 11.42
N ALA A 106 -5.62 5.65 11.92
CA ALA A 106 -4.19 5.78 11.73
C ALA A 106 -3.60 4.65 10.89
N LYS A 107 -2.67 5.01 10.00
CA LYS A 107 -1.78 4.08 9.31
C LYS A 107 -0.34 4.35 9.69
N ALA A 108 0.47 3.31 9.80
CA ALA A 108 1.88 3.41 10.20
C ALA A 108 2.80 2.58 9.31
N SER A 109 4.06 3.00 9.23
CA SER A 109 5.13 2.16 8.67
C SER A 109 6.00 1.62 9.80
N VAL A 110 6.10 0.30 9.89
CA VAL A 110 6.82 -0.41 10.96
C VAL A 110 8.12 -0.99 10.41
N LEU A 111 9.25 -0.60 10.99
CA LEU A 111 10.52 -1.27 10.78
C LEU A 111 10.56 -2.49 11.69
N LEU A 112 10.50 -3.69 11.12
CA LEU A 112 10.48 -4.94 11.88
C LEU A 112 11.85 -5.26 12.48
N ASP A 113 11.84 -5.92 13.63
CA ASP A 113 13.05 -6.48 14.21
C ASP A 113 13.59 -7.57 13.28
N GLY A 114 14.87 -7.45 12.91
CA GLY A 114 15.50 -8.27 11.86
C GLY A 114 15.54 -7.62 10.47
N GLY A 115 14.79 -6.53 10.26
CA GLY A 115 14.85 -5.66 9.09
C GLY A 115 13.65 -5.76 8.15
N GLY A 116 13.53 -4.77 7.26
CA GLY A 116 12.38 -4.62 6.36
C GLY A 116 11.30 -3.73 6.96
N ILE A 117 10.60 -2.98 6.09
CA ILE A 117 9.55 -2.04 6.51
C ILE A 117 8.21 -2.54 5.97
N LEU A 118 7.29 -2.81 6.89
CA LEU A 118 5.86 -2.97 6.58
C LEU A 118 5.24 -1.58 6.49
N SER A 119 5.01 -1.11 5.27
CA SER A 119 4.47 0.24 5.03
C SER A 119 2.94 0.26 5.14
N LEU A 120 2.42 1.38 5.65
CA LEU A 120 0.98 1.73 5.63
C LEU A 120 0.04 0.68 6.24
N GLN A 121 0.50 0.01 7.30
CA GLN A 121 -0.31 -0.92 8.08
C GLN A 121 -1.34 -0.16 8.91
N ASP A 122 -2.51 -0.76 9.08
CA ASP A 122 -3.55 -0.21 9.96
C ASP A 122 -3.14 -0.34 11.43
N ILE A 123 -3.34 0.74 12.18
CA ILE A 123 -3.23 0.72 13.64
C ILE A 123 -4.63 0.51 14.20
N VAL A 124 -4.88 -0.71 14.70
CA VAL A 124 -6.14 -1.12 15.31
C VAL A 124 -6.01 -1.15 16.83
N ASP A 125 -7.14 -1.12 17.53
CA ASP A 125 -7.23 -1.19 19.01
C ASP A 125 -6.42 -0.12 19.78
N CYS A 126 -6.05 0.98 19.11
CA CYS A 126 -5.40 2.14 19.69
C CYS A 126 -6.19 3.41 19.35
N PRO A 127 -6.66 4.21 20.33
CA PRO A 127 -7.28 5.49 20.06
C PRO A 127 -6.33 6.42 19.29
N VAL A 128 -6.84 7.16 18.31
CA VAL A 128 -6.01 8.02 17.43
C VAL A 128 -5.24 9.10 18.20
N GLU A 129 -5.72 9.50 19.38
CA GLU A 129 -5.04 10.45 20.26
C GLU A 129 -3.81 9.86 20.98
N GLN A 130 -3.66 8.53 20.92
CA GLN A 130 -2.57 7.77 21.55
C GLN A 130 -1.57 7.20 20.53
N VAL A 131 -1.77 7.49 19.24
CA VAL A 131 -0.83 7.15 18.15
C VAL A 131 0.28 8.19 18.07
#